data_AF-A0A3R7ZJT4-F1
#
_entry.id   AF-A0A3R7ZJT4-F1
#
_cell.length_a   1.000
_cell.length_b   1.000
_cell.length_c   1.000
_cell.angle_alpha   90.00
_cell.angle_beta   90.00
_cell.angle_gamma   90.00
#
_symmetry.space_group_name_H-M   'P 1'
#
loop_
_entity.id
_entity.type
_entity.pdbx_description
1 polymer ?
#
loop_
_entity_poly.entity_id
_entity_poly.type
_entity_poly.pdbx_seq_one_letter_code
_entity_poly.pdbx_strand_id
1 'polypeptide(L)' 'MFSTTGHVCNTKRRVREKRWPPEVNSWVSEHAIAHPCFYIEEVAEALRLQFPSLNNISASTICRALMHDLGLTRK' A
#
# COMPACT_ATOMS: atom_id res chain seq x y z
N MET A 1 4.17 35.35 32.49
CA MET A 1 5.26 34.38 32.28
C MET A 1 4.63 33.07 31.85
N PHE A 2 4.87 32.60 30.63
CA PHE A 2 4.36 31.31 30.17
C PHE A 2 5.46 30.27 30.40
N SER A 3 5.19 29.28 31.25
CA SER A 3 6.13 28.22 31.60
C SER A 3 6.30 27.25 30.43
N THR A 4 7.46 27.30 29.79
CA THR A 4 7.91 26.40 28.72
C THR A 4 8.26 25.03 29.26
N THR A 5 7.29 24.14 29.51
CA THR A 5 7.58 22.69 29.58
C THR A 5 6.33 21.86 29.29
N GLY A 6 6.09 21.60 28.00
CA GLY A 6 5.19 20.53 27.56
C GLY A 6 6.02 19.47 26.89
N HIS A 7 6.69 18.60 27.65
CA HIS A 7 7.35 17.44 27.08
C HIS A 7 6.28 16.45 26.62
N VAL A 8 5.88 16.55 25.35
CA VAL A 8 5.00 15.56 24.72
C VAL A 8 5.85 14.34 24.44
N CYS A 9 5.82 13.36 25.35
CA CYS A 9 6.36 12.03 25.07
C CYS A 9 5.67 11.54 23.80
N ASN A 10 6.41 11.46 22.69
CA ASN A 10 5.94 10.87 21.44
C ASN A 10 5.72 9.37 21.70
N THR A 11 4.55 9.04 22.24
CA THR A 11 4.06 7.67 22.40
C THR A 11 4.05 7.08 21.01
N LYS A 12 5.10 6.29 20.71
CA LYS A 12 5.35 5.50 19.50
C LYS A 12 4.16 5.58 18.56
N ARG A 13 4.16 6.59 17.68
CA ARG A 13 3.10 6.80 16.69
C ARG A 13 2.96 5.45 16.01
N ARG A 14 1.87 4.72 16.30
CA ARG A 14 1.58 3.43 15.64
C ARG A 14 1.75 3.74 14.17
N VAL A 15 2.82 3.22 13.56
CA VAL A 15 3.01 3.33 12.14
C VAL A 15 1.82 2.57 11.61
N ARG A 16 0.78 3.30 11.24
CA ARG A 16 -0.31 2.76 10.46
C ARG A 16 0.41 2.40 9.19
N GLU A 17 0.83 1.14 9.07
CA GLU A 17 1.44 0.57 7.88
C GLU A 17 0.34 0.58 6.81
N LYS A 18 0.06 1.78 6.30
CA LYS A 18 -0.89 2.00 5.22
C LYS A 18 -0.32 1.41 3.94
N ARG A 19 1.01 1.31 3.86
CA ARG A 19 1.76 0.73 2.76
C ARG A 19 1.74 -0.78 2.88
N TRP A 20 1.68 -1.43 1.73
CA TRP A 20 1.83 -2.88 1.67
C TRP A 20 3.25 -3.30 2.03
N PRO A 21 3.40 -4.52 2.57
CA PRO A 21 4.70 -5.17 2.67
C PRO A 21 5.39 -5.21 1.30
N PRO A 22 6.73 -5.21 1.26
CA PRO A 22 7.49 -5.27 0.01
C PRO A 22 7.16 -6.52 -0.81
N GLU A 23 6.87 -7.65 -0.16
CA GLU A 23 6.47 -8.90 -0.83
C GLU A 23 5.22 -8.74 -1.70
N VAL A 24 4.20 -8.03 -1.18
CA VAL A 24 2.97 -7.74 -1.90
C VAL A 24 3.25 -6.80 -3.07
N ASN A 25 4.08 -5.78 -2.88
CA ASN A 25 4.44 -4.86 -3.96
C ASN A 25 5.18 -5.58 -5.09
N SER A 26 6.14 -6.46 -4.77
CA SER A 26 6.84 -7.28 -5.76
C SER A 26 5.87 -8.15 -6.55
N TRP A 27 4.96 -8.83 -5.86
CA TRP A 27 3.95 -9.67 -6.51
C TRP A 27 3.05 -8.87 -7.45
N VAL A 28 2.58 -7.69 -7.03
CA VAL A 28 1.74 -6.81 -7.88
C VAL A 28 2.53 -6.29 -9.09
N SER A 29 3.81 -5.99 -8.93
CA SER A 29 4.68 -5.60 -10.03
C SER A 29 4.82 -6.72 -11.06
N GLU A 30 5.09 -7.95 -10.63
CA GLU A 30 5.18 -9.11 -11.51
C GLU A 30 3.86 -9.39 -12.22
N HIS A 31 2.74 -9.29 -11.48
CA HIS A 31 1.41 -9.46 -12.03
C HIS A 31 1.11 -8.42 -13.14
N ALA A 32 1.43 -7.14 -12.89
CA ALA A 32 1.23 -6.05 -13.85
C ALA A 32 2.16 -6.12 -15.08
N ILE A 33 3.33 -6.75 -14.96
CA ILE A 33 4.22 -7.01 -16.11
C ILE A 33 3.66 -8.16 -16.95
N ALA A 34 3.20 -9.24 -16.31
CA ALA A 34 2.62 -10.38 -17.01
C ALA A 34 1.29 -10.04 -17.68
N HIS A 35 0.51 -9.14 -17.08
CA HIS A 35 -0.80 -8.70 -17.56
C HIS A 35 -0.75 -7.17 -17.67
N PRO A 36 -0.42 -6.59 -18.85
CA PRO A 36 -0.36 -5.14 -19.01
C PRO A 36 -1.76 -4.49 -19.06
N CYS A 37 -2.81 -5.29 -19.30
CA CYS A 37 -4.19 -4.87 -19.31
C CYS A 37 -4.96 -5.68 -18.27
N PHE A 38 -5.43 -5.02 -17.20
CA PHE A 38 -6.21 -5.64 -16.14
C PHE A 38 -7.16 -4.61 -15.53
N TYR A 39 -8.22 -5.11 -14.89
CA TYR A 39 -9.07 -4.32 -14.01
C TYR A 39 -8.53 -4.34 -12.59
N ILE A 40 -8.78 -3.26 -11.85
CA ILE A 40 -8.37 -3.16 -10.44
C ILE A 40 -9.05 -4.25 -9.58
N GLU A 41 -10.26 -4.66 -9.96
CA GLU A 41 -11.01 -5.71 -9.27
C GLU A 41 -10.33 -7.07 -9.38
N GLU A 42 -9.77 -7.40 -10.54
CA GLU A 42 -9.02 -8.65 -10.75
C GLU A 42 -7.78 -8.70 -9.86
N VAL A 43 -7.05 -7.59 -9.76
CA VAL A 43 -5.90 -7.47 -8.86
C VAL A 43 -6.33 -7.58 -7.40
N ALA A 44 -7.47 -6.98 -7.02
CA ALA A 44 -7.99 -7.08 -5.67
C ALA A 44 -8.37 -8.52 -5.29
N GLU A 45 -8.98 -9.26 -6.21
CA GLU A 45 -9.34 -10.65 -6.00
C GLU A 45 -8.11 -11.56 -5.92
N ALA A 46 -7.15 -11.39 -6.83
CA ALA A 46 -5.91 -12.15 -6.81
C ALA A 46 -5.09 -11.86 -5.53
N LEU A 47 -5.09 -10.61 -5.04
CA LEU A 47 -4.49 -10.25 -3.75
C LEU A 47 -5.20 -10.90 -2.57
N ARG A 48 -6.53 -11.06 -2.59
CA ARG A 48 -7.26 -11.80 -1.52
C ARG A 48 -6.86 -13.26 -1.50
N LEU A 49 -6.67 -13.87 -2.67
CA LEU A 49 -6.31 -15.28 -2.79
C LEU A 49 -4.86 -15.53 -2.33
N GLN A 50 -3.93 -14.67 -2.73
CA GLN A 50 -2.51 -14.82 -2.39
C GLN A 50 -2.18 -14.32 -0.98
N PHE A 51 -2.82 -13.24 -0.52
CA PHE A 51 -2.57 -12.62 0.77
C PHE A 51 -3.88 -12.47 1.57
N PRO A 52 -4.43 -13.56 2.13
CA PRO A 52 -5.72 -13.53 2.83
C PRO A 52 -5.71 -12.67 4.11
N SER A 53 -4.54 -12.42 4.69
CA SER A 53 -4.37 -11.50 5.83
C SER A 53 -4.30 -10.03 5.44
N LEU A 54 -4.30 -9.70 4.14
CA LEU A 54 -4.15 -8.35 3.63
C LEU A 54 -5.52 -7.64 3.58
N ASN A 55 -5.76 -6.75 4.54
CA ASN A 55 -7.05 -6.07 4.68
C ASN A 55 -7.17 -4.76 3.86
N ASN A 56 -6.06 -4.18 3.42
CA ASN A 56 -6.00 -2.88 2.74
C ASN A 56 -5.92 -3.02 1.21
N ILE A 57 -6.91 -3.66 0.61
CA ILE A 57 -7.00 -3.95 -0.83
C ILE A 57 -8.12 -3.17 -1.54
N SER A 58 -8.41 -1.97 -1.05
CA SER A 58 -9.35 -1.07 -1.75
C SER A 58 -8.78 -0.65 -3.11
N ALA A 59 -9.64 -0.32 -4.06
CA ALA A 59 -9.22 0.20 -5.36
C ALA A 59 -8.26 1.39 -5.24
N SER A 60 -8.54 2.30 -4.30
CA SER A 60 -7.66 3.43 -3.98
C SER A 60 -6.27 3.02 -3.47
N THR A 61 -6.16 1.92 -2.73
CA THR A 61 -4.88 1.40 -2.24
C THR A 61 -4.09 0.75 -3.36
N ILE A 62 -4.76 -0.02 -4.22
CA ILE A 62 -4.15 -0.64 -5.41
C ILE A 62 -3.65 0.43 -6.37
N CYS A 63 -4.48 1.43 -6.70
CA CYS A 63 -4.07 2.57 -7.53
C CYS A 63 -2.86 3.29 -6.96
N ARG A 64 -2.82 3.53 -5.65
CA ARG A 64 -1.67 4.17 -5.00
C ARG A 64 -0.42 3.31 -5.15
N ALA A 65 -0.54 2.00 -4.93
CA ALA A 65 0.58 1.08 -5.06
C ALA A 65 1.13 1.08 -6.50
N LEU A 66 0.25 0.94 -7.50
CA LEU A 66 0.63 0.93 -8.92
C LEU A 66 1.31 2.24 -9.35
N MET A 67 0.71 3.39 -9.05
CA MET A 67 1.19 4.68 -9.55
C MET A 67 2.35 5.26 -8.73
N HIS A 68 2.29 5.15 -7.40
CA HIS A 68 3.25 5.83 -6.52
C HIS A 68 4.32 4.89 -5.96
N ASP A 69 3.94 3.69 -5.53
CA ASP A 69 4.90 2.77 -4.90
C ASP A 69 5.71 1.99 -5.96
N LEU A 70 5.08 1.65 -7.10
CA LEU A 70 5.70 0.92 -8.21
C LEU A 70 6.09 1.80 -9.41
N GLY A 71 5.56 3.02 -9.50
CA GLY A 71 5.87 3.94 -10.60
C GLY A 71 5.43 3.43 -11.97
N LEU A 72 4.39 2.59 -12.03
CA LEU A 72 3.80 2.07 -13.27
C LEU A 72 2.98 3.18 -13.95
N THR A 73 3.64 4.26 -14.33
CA THR A 73 3.07 5.29 -15.19
C THR A 73 3.31 4.89 -16.64
N ARG A 74 2.26 4.90 -17.45
CA ARG A 74 2.35 4.73 -18.90
C ARG A 74 3.30 5.79 -19.47
N LYS A 75 4.40 5.37 -20.11
CA LYS A 75 5.31 6.26 -20.85
C LYS A 75 4.61 6.88 -22.06
#